data_AF-A0A1H7KZX8-F1
#
_entry.id   AF-A0A1H7KZX8-F1
#
_cell.length_a   1.000
_cell.length_b   1.000
_cell.length_c   1.000
_cell.angle_alpha   90.00
_cell.angle_beta   90.00
_cell.angle_gamma   90.00
#
_symmetry.space_group_name_H-M   'P 1'
#
loop_
_entity.id
_entity.type
_entity.pdbx_description
1 polymer ?
#
loop_
_entity_poly.entity_id
_entity_poly.type
_entity_poly.pdbx_seq_one_letter_code
_entity_poly.pdbx_strand_id
1 'polypeptide(L)' 'MALEIKGLQRIFKFKKDSKELVLSDPDSSLSVNEVMDFYSMTYPELTTATVHGPEWEEDKAVYRFKTTIGVKG' A
#
# COMPACT_ATOMS: atom_id res chain seq x y z
N MET A 1 17.71 -4.40 27.03
CA MET A 1 17.01 -3.22 26.46
C MET A 1 16.37 -3.70 25.17
N ALA A 2 15.04 -3.82 25.15
CA ALA A 2 14.34 -4.09 23.90
C ALA A 2 14.39 -2.79 23.09
N LEU A 3 14.97 -2.81 21.90
CA LEU A 3 14.74 -1.75 20.94
C LEU A 3 13.25 -1.81 20.64
N GLU A 4 12.47 -0.86 21.18
CA GLU A 4 11.21 -0.49 20.55
C GLU A 4 11.60 0.03 19.17
N ILE A 5 11.57 -0.87 18.18
CA ILE A 5 11.59 -0.51 16.79
C ILE A 5 10.30 0.30 16.63
N LYS A 6 10.39 1.63 16.80
CA LYS A 6 9.36 2.53 16.27
C LYS A 6 9.38 2.25 14.78
N GLY A 7 8.49 1.36 14.37
CA GLY A 7 8.38 0.88 13.01
C GLY A 7 8.34 2.08 12.10
N LEU A 8 9.24 2.11 11.13
CA LEU A 8 9.22 3.13 10.10
C LEU A 8 7.79 3.26 9.57
N GLN A 9 7.25 4.47 9.59
CA GLN A 9 5.85 4.67 9.21
C GLN A 9 5.68 4.29 7.73
N ARG A 10 4.91 3.25 7.48
CA ARG A 10 4.56 2.83 6.12
C ARG A 10 3.32 3.57 5.66
N ILE A 11 3.32 3.99 4.41
CA ILE A 11 2.18 4.60 3.73
C ILE A 11 1.97 3.87 2.42
N PHE A 12 0.73 3.54 2.10
CA PHE A 12 0.38 2.85 0.87
C PHE A 12 -0.39 3.82 -0.02
N LYS A 13 -0.10 3.86 -1.33
CA LYS A 13 -0.79 4.72 -2.28
C LYS A 13 -1.26 3.90 -3.47
N PHE A 14 -2.43 4.19 -4.03
CA PHE A 14 -2.87 3.55 -5.28
C PHE A 14 -3.76 4.47 -6.08
N LYS A 15 -3.91 4.20 -7.38
CA LYS A 15 -4.74 5.02 -8.27
C LYS A 15 -6.14 4.41 -8.44
N LYS A 16 -7.17 5.19 -8.14
CA LYS A 16 -8.59 4.87 -8.34
C LYS A 16 -9.30 6.03 -9.03
N ASP A 17 -10.05 5.76 -10.10
CA ASP A 17 -10.83 6.78 -10.83
C ASP A 17 -10.01 8.03 -11.20
N SER A 18 -8.79 7.81 -11.67
CA SER A 18 -7.79 8.86 -11.99
C SER A 18 -7.26 9.68 -10.81
N LYS A 19 -7.64 9.36 -9.57
CA LYS A 19 -7.14 9.98 -8.34
C LYS A 19 -6.20 9.05 -7.61
N GLU A 20 -5.19 9.62 -6.95
CA GLU A 20 -4.35 8.86 -6.01
C GLU A 20 -5.02 8.85 -4.64
N LEU A 21 -5.18 7.65 -4.08
CA LEU A 21 -5.66 7.41 -2.74
C LEU A 21 -4.49 7.01 -1.85
N VAL A 22 -4.45 7.61 -0.66
CA VAL A 22 -3.47 7.29 0.38
C VAL A 22 -4.16 6.41 1.42
N LEU A 23 -3.55 5.26 1.69
CA LEU A 23 -3.98 4.25 2.63
C LEU A 23 -2.96 4.21 3.78
N SER A 24 -3.48 4.19 5.01
CA SER A 24 -2.64 4.07 6.20
C SER A 24 -2.20 2.62 6.39
N ASP A 25 -1.18 2.40 7.20
CA ASP A 25 -0.82 1.03 7.60
C ASP A 25 -1.85 0.51 8.62
N PRO A 26 -2.62 -0.55 8.31
CA PRO A 26 -3.61 -1.09 9.25
C PRO A 26 -2.92 -1.77 10.45
N ASP A 27 -1.74 -2.37 10.21
CA ASP A 27 -0.95 -3.04 11.23
C ASP A 27 0.50 -3.20 10.74
N SER A 28 1.45 -2.65 11.49
CA SER A 28 2.88 -2.68 11.16
C SER A 28 3.52 -4.07 11.22
N SER A 29 2.83 -5.07 11.79
CA SER A 29 3.26 -6.47 11.76
C SER A 29 2.94 -7.18 10.45
N LEU A 30 1.96 -6.68 9.68
CA LEU A 30 1.57 -7.25 8.39
C LEU A 30 2.63 -6.97 7.33
N SER A 31 2.84 -7.92 6.43
CA SER A 31 3.61 -7.69 5.20
C SER A 31 2.86 -6.76 4.24
N VAL A 32 3.56 -6.19 3.27
CA VAL A 32 2.97 -5.29 2.27
C VAL A 32 1.88 -5.99 1.45
N ASN A 33 2.05 -7.29 1.17
CA ASN A 33 1.06 -8.10 0.50
C ASN A 33 -0.19 -8.31 1.36
N GLU A 34 -0.03 -8.61 2.66
CA GLU A 34 -1.17 -8.74 3.57
C GLU A 34 -1.93 -7.42 3.73
N VAL A 35 -1.25 -6.27 3.73
CA VAL A 35 -1.90 -4.96 3.71
C VAL A 35 -2.68 -4.74 2.42
N MET A 36 -2.13 -5.15 1.27
CA MET A 36 -2.85 -5.11 -0.01
C MET A 36 -4.10 -5.98 0.02
N ASP A 37 -3.99 -7.22 0.50
CA ASP A 37 -5.10 -8.17 0.61
C ASP A 37 -6.19 -7.65 1.57
N PHE A 38 -5.79 -7.04 2.69
CA PHE A 38 -6.69 -6.37 3.62
C PHE A 38 -7.51 -5.27 2.92
N TYR A 39 -6.83 -4.38 2.19
CA TYR A 39 -7.52 -3.31 1.46
C TYR A 39 -8.29 -3.80 0.23
N SER A 40 -7.95 -4.98 -0.31
CA SER A 40 -8.65 -5.58 -1.45
C SER A 40 -10.12 -5.90 -1.15
N MET A 41 -10.46 -6.12 0.13
CA MET A 41 -11.85 -6.28 0.58
C MET A 41 -12.70 -5.02 0.33
N THR A 42 -12.08 -3.84 0.36
CA THR A 42 -12.74 -2.54 0.10
C THR A 42 -12.53 -2.07 -1.34
N TYR A 43 -11.38 -2.40 -1.91
CA TYR A 43 -10.95 -2.00 -3.26
C TYR A 43 -10.60 -3.26 -4.06
N PRO A 44 -11.60 -3.93 -4.68
CA PRO A 44 -11.39 -5.19 -5.40
C PRO A 44 -10.30 -5.12 -6.47
N GLU A 45 -10.02 -3.94 -7.03
CA GLU A 45 -8.93 -3.68 -7.96
C GLU A 45 -7.54 -4.03 -7.40
N LEU A 46 -7.37 -4.00 -6.08
CA LEU A 46 -6.12 -4.37 -5.42
C LEU A 46 -5.82 -5.87 -5.46
N THR A 47 -6.81 -6.74 -5.65
CA THR A 47 -6.60 -8.19 -5.79
C THR A 47 -5.71 -8.56 -6.99
N THR A 48 -5.67 -7.68 -7.99
CA THR A 48 -4.83 -7.83 -9.21
C THR A 48 -3.74 -6.77 -9.28
N ALA A 49 -3.53 -6.02 -8.20
CA ALA A 49 -2.50 -5.01 -8.14
C ALA A 49 -1.13 -5.64 -7.88
N THR A 50 -0.10 -4.87 -8.21
CA THR A 50 1.29 -5.21 -7.93
C THR A 50 1.88 -4.18 -6.97
N VAL A 51 2.74 -4.62 -6.06
CA VAL A 51 3.45 -3.76 -5.13
C VAL A 51 4.65 -3.13 -5.83
N HIS A 52 4.80 -1.82 -5.70
CA HIS A 52 5.99 -1.07 -6.07
C HIS A 52 6.54 -0.27 -4.87
N GLY A 53 7.86 -0.09 -4.81
CA GLY A 53 8.54 0.62 -3.73
C GLY A 53 9.31 -0.31 -2.77
N PRO A 54 9.70 0.16 -1.56
CA PRO A 54 9.32 1.46 -1.00
C PRO A 54 10.09 2.62 -1.63
N GLU A 55 9.40 3.74 -1.77
CA GLU A 55 10.04 5.05 -1.94
C GLU A 55 10.12 5.74 -0.59
N TRP A 56 11.22 6.44 -0.35
CA TRP A 56 11.47 7.12 0.91
C TRP A 56 11.02 8.58 0.80
N GLU A 57 9.94 8.93 1.50
CA GLU A 57 9.41 10.30 1.57
C GLU A 57 9.38 10.73 3.06
N GLU A 58 10.19 11.72 3.45
CA GLU A 58 10.14 12.33 4.80
C GLU A 58 10.08 11.32 5.96
N ASP A 59 11.02 10.37 5.98
CA ASP A 59 11.08 9.26 6.96
C ASP A 59 9.92 8.25 6.91
N LYS A 60 9.22 8.18 5.78
CA LYS A 60 8.15 7.20 5.53
C LYS A 60 8.53 6.28 4.37
N ALA A 61 8.24 4.98 4.54
CA ALA A 61 8.27 4.04 3.43
C ALA A 61 6.93 4.10 2.69
N VAL A 62 6.96 4.66 1.49
CA VAL A 62 5.81 4.76 0.61
C VAL A 62 5.79 3.61 -0.37
N TYR A 63 4.77 2.77 -0.27
CA TYR A 63 4.49 1.69 -1.21
C TYR A 63 3.38 2.11 -2.16
N ARG A 64 3.52 1.78 -3.44
CA ARG A 64 2.49 2.05 -4.45
C ARG A 64 1.89 0.74 -4.95
N PHE A 65 0.58 0.61 -4.84
CA PHE A 65 -0.16 -0.48 -5.47
C PHE A 65 -0.56 -0.06 -6.87
N LYS A 66 -0.01 -0.74 -7.87
CA LYS A 66 -0.33 -0.50 -9.27
C LYS A 66 -1.36 -1.51 -9.71
N THR A 67 -2.60 -1.04 -9.84
CA THR A 67 -3.71 -1.83 -10.38
C THR A 67 -3.53 -1.97 -11.89
N THR A 68 -3.92 -3.12 -12.42
CA THR A 68 -4.01 -3.29 -13.87
C THR A 68 -5.27 -2.57 -14.32
N ILE A 69 -5.12 -1.35 -14.85
CA ILE A 69 -6.24 -0.64 -15.47
C ILE A 69 -6.67 -1.48 -16.66
N GLY A 70 -7.77 -2.22 -16.52
CA GLY A 70 -8.41 -2.88 -17.64
C GLY A 70 -8.85 -1.82 -18.63
N VAL A 71 -8.15 -1.71 -19.76
CA VAL A 71 -8.72 -1.05 -20.93
C VAL A 71 -9.94 -1.87 -21.32
N LYS A 72 -11.13 -1.40 -20.96
CA LYS A 72 -12.36 -1.94 -21.51
C LYS A 72 -12.40 -1.53 -22.98
N GLY A 73 -11.85 -2.38 -23.84
CA GLY A 73 -12.18 -2.41 -25.26
C GLY A 73 -13.55 -3.03 -25.46
#